data_AF-A0AAP0GJE1-F1
#
_entry.id   AF-A0AAP0GJE1-F1
#
_cell.length_a   1.000
_cell.length_b   1.000
_cell.length_c   1.000
_cell.angle_alpha   90.00
_cell.angle_beta   90.00
_cell.angle_gamma   90.00
#
_symmetry.space_group_name_H-M   'P 1'
#
loop_
_entity.id
_entity.type
_entity.pdbx_description
1 polymer ?
#
loop_
_entity_poly.entity_id
_entity_poly.type
_entity_poly.pdbx_seq_one_letter_code
_entity_poly.pdbx_strand_id
1 'polypeptide(L)'
;MKKMTRFASSSAVAAKSSSRVRFTGGGTASILPPLDFPLKGVELQPCLPVGPGKTKTTTLSNGIKIASQTSSNPGASIGLYVKSGSVYETPASLGATHLLERMAFKSTTNRSHLRLVREVEAIGGHVTACASRDQMGYTFEALNTYLPQMVELLVDSVRNQAFLDWEVKEQIEKAKAEIREYANNPEALLLEAVHSVGYYGPLANPLLASECSLNRINSTVLEDFVAANYTAPRMVLAASGVEHEELLKYAEPLLSDLPGGAPVEESKSVYVGGDHRVTADTGRTSFALAFELPGGWRKEKEAMTLMVLQMLMGGGRSFSFGGPGKGVYSRLYLRVLNEYPEIQSFSAFSSIYNHTAIFGIQATTGADFAKKAIDIAAKELIEVATKGSVYPVYLNRAKQSTKSSILMNLESRLVASEDIGRQLLTYGERKPVEYFLKVIDEVTPEDINSIAKELLSSPLTMASHGDVRNIPTYRSVTRRFHSLLNPPVRVLS
;
A
#
# COMPACT_ATOMS: atom_id res chain seq x y z
N MET A 1 -37.08 20.08 -50.21
CA MET A 1 -36.91 19.87 -48.77
C MET A 1 -35.43 19.83 -48.44
N LYS A 2 -34.87 20.96 -48.03
CA LYS A 2 -33.48 21.13 -47.56
C LYS A 2 -33.57 21.74 -46.16
N LYS A 3 -32.79 21.23 -45.20
CA LYS A 3 -32.45 21.98 -43.98
C LYS A 3 -30.95 21.93 -43.75
N MET A 4 -30.41 23.13 -43.59
CA MET A 4 -29.05 23.56 -43.35
C MET A 4 -29.21 24.78 -42.45
N THR A 5 -28.48 24.85 -41.32
CA THR A 5 -28.11 26.08 -40.58
C THR A 5 -27.33 25.67 -39.32
N ARG A 6 -26.02 25.94 -39.18
CA ARG A 6 -25.37 27.21 -38.74
C ARG A 6 -25.98 27.77 -37.46
N PHE A 7 -25.25 27.62 -36.34
CA PHE A 7 -25.50 28.34 -35.09
C PHE A 7 -25.00 29.78 -35.21
N ALA A 8 -25.90 30.72 -34.91
CA ALA A 8 -25.64 32.14 -34.79
C ALA A 8 -25.40 32.51 -33.33
N SER A 9 -24.51 33.48 -33.12
CA SER A 9 -24.29 34.22 -31.89
C SER A 9 -25.52 35.07 -31.53
N SER A 10 -25.86 35.12 -30.24
CA SER A 10 -26.76 36.14 -29.70
C SER A 10 -26.15 36.81 -28.48
N SER A 11 -25.70 38.04 -28.69
CA SER A 11 -25.60 39.10 -27.70
C SER A 11 -26.99 39.47 -27.16
N ALA A 12 -26.97 40.12 -25.99
CA ALA A 12 -28.07 40.84 -25.30
C ALA A 12 -28.65 40.14 -24.05
N VAL A 13 -28.04 40.43 -22.89
CA VAL A 13 -28.82 40.56 -21.65
C VAL A 13 -28.79 42.04 -21.26
N ALA A 14 -29.98 42.63 -21.35
CA ALA A 14 -30.27 44.02 -21.16
C ALA A 14 -30.04 44.48 -19.72
N ALA A 15 -29.47 45.67 -19.58
CA ALA A 15 -29.49 46.45 -18.36
C ALA A 15 -30.95 46.76 -17.95
N LYS A 16 -31.31 46.45 -16.71
CA LYS A 16 -32.44 47.11 -16.02
C LYS A 16 -31.96 47.65 -14.68
N SER A 17 -32.05 48.98 -14.61
CA SER A 17 -32.00 49.82 -13.42
C SER A 17 -33.00 49.34 -12.36
N SER A 18 -32.55 49.17 -11.12
CA SER A 18 -33.37 49.43 -9.95
C SER A 18 -32.53 49.90 -8.74
N SER A 19 -32.80 51.15 -8.36
CA SER A 19 -32.81 51.71 -7.00
C SER A 19 -31.68 51.37 -6.00
N ARG A 20 -30.77 52.34 -5.88
CA ARG A 20 -30.06 52.85 -4.68
C ARG A 20 -30.32 52.15 -3.34
N VAL A 21 -29.31 51.45 -2.84
CA VAL A 21 -28.94 51.43 -1.42
C VAL A 21 -27.61 52.18 -1.30
N ARG A 22 -27.62 53.35 -0.64
CA ARG A 22 -26.40 54.10 -0.28
C ARG A 22 -25.84 53.49 0.99
N PHE A 23 -24.72 52.78 0.89
CA PHE A 23 -23.77 52.64 1.99
C PHE A 23 -22.71 53.73 1.81
N THR A 24 -22.74 54.73 2.67
CA THR A 24 -21.69 55.76 2.78
C THR A 24 -20.49 55.16 3.51
N GLY A 25 -19.54 54.64 2.75
CA GLY A 25 -18.20 54.28 3.19
C GLY A 25 -17.31 54.20 1.96
N GLY A 26 -16.40 55.17 1.82
CA GLY A 26 -15.53 55.32 0.65
C GLY A 26 -14.52 54.17 0.56
N GLY A 27 -14.86 53.14 -0.19
CA GLY A 27 -13.92 52.16 -0.71
C GLY A 27 -14.30 51.87 -2.15
N THR A 28 -13.47 52.27 -3.10
CA THR A 28 -13.60 51.80 -4.49
C THR A 28 -13.46 50.28 -4.46
N ALA A 29 -14.55 49.55 -4.69
CA ALA A 29 -14.45 48.12 -4.99
C ALA A 29 -13.55 47.99 -6.22
N SER A 30 -12.36 47.45 -6.04
CA SER A 30 -11.42 47.22 -7.15
C SER A 30 -12.11 46.26 -8.12
N ILE A 31 -12.46 46.76 -9.31
CA ILE A 31 -12.99 45.94 -10.39
C ILE A 31 -11.85 45.02 -10.81
N LEU A 32 -11.88 43.78 -10.32
CA LEU A 32 -10.98 42.74 -10.80
C LEU A 32 -11.33 42.45 -12.26
N PRO A 33 -10.32 42.21 -13.12
CA PRO A 33 -10.59 41.75 -14.47
C PRO A 33 -11.37 40.42 -14.42
N PRO A 34 -12.25 40.15 -15.40
CA PRO A 34 -12.81 38.80 -15.54
C PRO A 34 -11.67 37.78 -15.80
N LEU A 35 -11.93 36.52 -15.46
CA LEU A 35 -10.90 35.46 -15.38
C LEU A 35 -10.20 35.13 -16.71
N ASP A 36 -10.71 35.66 -17.82
CA ASP A 36 -10.13 35.60 -19.16
C ASP A 36 -8.98 36.60 -19.38
N PHE A 37 -8.80 37.58 -18.48
CA PHE A 37 -7.69 38.54 -18.53
C PHE A 37 -6.71 38.37 -17.36
N PRO A 38 -5.40 38.48 -17.62
CA PRO A 38 -4.39 38.37 -16.57
C PRO A 38 -4.55 39.50 -15.54
N LEU A 39 -4.33 39.17 -14.28
CA LEU A 39 -4.35 40.15 -13.20
C LEU A 39 -3.16 41.11 -13.35
N LYS A 40 -3.44 42.41 -13.41
CA LYS A 40 -2.41 43.45 -13.54
C LYS A 40 -1.54 43.48 -12.28
N GLY A 41 -0.22 43.60 -12.46
CA GLY A 41 0.74 43.72 -11.35
C GLY A 41 1.18 42.40 -10.73
N VAL A 42 0.84 41.25 -11.32
CA VAL A 42 1.39 39.95 -10.93
C VAL A 42 2.65 39.66 -11.75
N GLU A 43 3.78 39.51 -11.06
CA GLU A 43 5.02 39.03 -11.67
C GLU A 43 5.04 37.50 -11.68
N LEU A 44 5.22 36.92 -12.87
CA LEU A 44 5.36 35.48 -13.03
C LEU A 44 6.84 35.12 -12.99
N GLN A 45 7.20 34.14 -12.17
CA GLN A 45 8.55 33.61 -12.17
C GLN A 45 8.85 32.86 -13.48
N PRO A 46 10.09 32.95 -14.00
CA PRO A 46 10.47 32.27 -15.24
C PRO A 46 10.44 30.75 -15.08
N CYS A 47 9.94 30.04 -16.09
CA CYS A 47 9.98 28.58 -16.12
C CYS A 47 11.42 28.11 -16.38
N LEU A 48 12.06 27.49 -15.37
CA LEU A 48 13.37 26.88 -15.52
C LEU A 48 13.23 25.38 -15.82
N PRO A 49 13.92 24.85 -16.85
CA PRO A 49 13.99 23.41 -17.07
C PRO A 49 14.86 22.78 -15.97
N VAL A 50 14.24 22.01 -15.09
CA VAL A 50 14.95 21.23 -14.05
C VAL A 50 15.06 19.79 -14.55
N GLY A 51 16.29 19.28 -14.61
CA GLY A 51 16.52 17.86 -14.92
C GLY A 51 15.99 16.93 -13.83
N PRO A 52 15.90 15.62 -14.07
CA PRO A 52 15.47 14.67 -13.05
C PRO A 52 16.42 14.74 -11.84
N GLY A 53 15.86 15.02 -10.66
CA GLY A 53 16.62 15.07 -9.42
C GLY A 53 17.22 13.70 -9.12
N LYS A 54 18.52 13.66 -8.80
CA LYS A 54 19.16 12.43 -8.30
C LYS A 54 18.86 12.28 -6.81
N THR A 55 18.62 11.05 -6.35
CA THR A 55 18.49 10.78 -4.92
C THR A 55 19.85 10.92 -4.24
N LYS A 56 19.96 11.85 -3.30
CA LYS A 56 21.11 12.02 -2.41
C LYS A 56 20.78 11.37 -1.07
N THR A 57 21.74 10.67 -0.47
CA THR A 57 21.57 9.99 0.81
C THR A 57 22.76 10.29 1.71
N THR A 58 22.48 10.64 2.96
CA THR A 58 23.45 10.88 4.03
C THR A 58 23.10 9.98 5.22
N THR A 59 24.08 9.34 5.84
CA THR A 59 23.90 8.57 7.08
C THR A 59 24.54 9.34 8.22
N LEU A 60 23.77 9.70 9.25
CA LEU A 60 24.32 10.38 10.42
C LEU A 60 25.13 9.41 11.27
N SER A 61 25.95 9.95 12.19
CA SER A 61 26.83 9.18 13.07
C SER A 61 26.09 8.17 13.97
N ASN A 62 24.83 8.44 14.34
CA ASN A 62 23.99 7.54 15.12
C ASN A 62 23.27 6.46 14.28
N GLY A 63 23.44 6.46 12.96
CA GLY A 63 22.97 5.43 12.03
C GLY A 63 21.64 5.73 11.31
N ILE A 64 20.98 6.85 11.61
CA ILE A 64 19.78 7.25 10.85
C ILE A 64 20.17 7.68 9.43
N LYS A 65 19.34 7.33 8.45
CA LYS A 65 19.55 7.72 7.06
C LYS A 65 18.60 8.84 6.67
N ILE A 66 19.13 9.84 5.99
CA ILE A 66 18.38 10.96 5.44
C ILE A 66 18.58 10.93 3.93
N ALA A 67 17.49 10.89 3.18
CA ALA A 67 17.53 10.91 1.72
C ALA A 67 16.57 11.95 1.16
N SER A 68 16.98 12.57 0.05
CA SER A 68 16.10 13.50 -0.66
C SER A 68 16.26 13.43 -2.16
N GLN A 69 15.21 13.84 -2.86
CA GLN A 69 15.19 14.04 -4.30
C GLN A 69 14.55 15.39 -4.62
N THR A 70 15.26 16.23 -5.35
CA THR A 70 14.75 17.51 -5.83
C THR A 70 13.70 17.29 -6.93
N SER A 71 12.65 18.11 -6.96
CA SER A 71 11.63 18.10 -8.01
C SER A 71 11.32 19.53 -8.45
N SER A 72 10.82 19.71 -9.67
CA SER A 72 10.37 21.02 -10.17
C SER A 72 9.02 21.47 -9.58
N ASN A 73 8.27 20.55 -8.97
CA ASN A 73 6.97 20.86 -8.40
C ASN A 73 7.13 21.65 -7.09
N PRO A 74 6.26 22.65 -6.80
CA PRO A 74 6.36 23.47 -5.60
C PRO A 74 5.95 22.74 -4.31
N GLY A 75 5.39 21.54 -4.42
CA GLY A 75 5.00 20.72 -3.27
C GLY A 75 6.11 19.76 -2.85
N ALA A 76 6.24 19.56 -1.55
CA ALA A 76 7.15 18.61 -0.93
C ALA A 76 6.36 17.49 -0.24
N SER A 77 6.90 16.27 -0.27
CA SER A 77 6.45 15.13 0.54
C SER A 77 7.62 14.63 1.36
N ILE A 78 7.46 14.60 2.68
CA ILE A 78 8.49 14.14 3.62
C ILE A 78 7.91 13.00 4.43
N GLY A 79 8.63 11.90 4.52
CA GLY A 79 8.23 10.73 5.28
C GLY A 79 9.34 10.25 6.22
N LEU A 80 8.96 9.89 7.43
CA LEU A 80 9.83 9.20 8.38
C LEU A 80 9.36 7.75 8.48
N TYR A 81 10.21 6.86 7.98
CA TYR A 81 9.93 5.43 7.89
C TYR A 81 10.73 4.70 8.95
N VAL A 82 10.04 3.87 9.72
CA VAL A 82 10.62 3.10 10.82
C VAL A 82 10.50 1.62 10.47
N LYS A 83 11.59 0.87 10.57
CA LYS A 83 11.58 -0.59 10.47
C LYS A 83 10.96 -1.18 11.73
N SER A 84 9.65 -1.04 11.86
CA SER A 84 8.80 -1.52 12.96
C SER A 84 7.47 -1.97 12.35
N GLY A 85 6.68 -2.76 13.06
CA GLY A 85 5.47 -3.37 12.52
C GLY A 85 5.01 -4.56 13.35
N SER A 86 3.95 -5.24 12.89
CA SER A 86 3.37 -6.38 13.63
C SER A 86 4.35 -7.54 13.83
N VAL A 87 5.38 -7.68 12.98
CA VAL A 87 6.44 -8.69 13.17
C VAL A 87 7.35 -8.42 14.36
N TYR A 88 7.34 -7.20 14.90
CA TYR A 88 8.11 -6.85 16.10
C TYR A 88 7.26 -6.86 17.36
N GLU A 89 5.99 -7.25 17.26
CA GLU A 89 5.10 -7.36 18.40
C GLU A 89 5.38 -8.62 19.22
N THR A 90 5.30 -8.45 20.53
CA THR A 90 5.33 -9.54 21.51
C THR A 90 3.90 -9.91 21.90
N PRO A 91 3.66 -11.06 22.54
CA PRO A 91 2.33 -11.40 23.07
C PRO A 91 1.71 -10.36 24.02
N ALA A 92 2.53 -9.49 24.62
CA ALA A 92 2.07 -8.38 25.46
C ALA A 92 1.66 -7.15 24.64
N SER A 93 2.31 -6.92 23.50
CA SER A 93 2.12 -5.75 22.63
C SER A 93 1.37 -6.06 21.33
N LEU A 94 0.71 -7.22 21.22
CA LEU A 94 -0.07 -7.59 20.04
C LEU A 94 -1.14 -6.52 19.76
N GLY A 95 -1.10 -5.92 18.57
CA GLY A 95 -1.96 -4.81 18.15
C GLY A 95 -1.41 -3.40 18.43
N ALA A 96 -0.23 -3.28 19.03
CA ALA A 96 0.42 -1.98 19.25
C ALA A 96 0.67 -1.25 17.93
N THR A 97 1.03 -1.95 16.86
CA THR A 97 1.29 -1.37 15.53
C THR A 97 0.05 -0.67 14.98
N HIS A 98 -1.10 -1.34 15.00
CA HIS A 98 -2.37 -0.77 14.55
C HIS A 98 -2.77 0.45 15.40
N LEU A 99 -2.56 0.37 16.72
CA LEU A 99 -2.90 1.49 17.58
C LEU A 99 -1.93 2.67 17.41
N LEU A 100 -0.64 2.43 17.14
CA LEU A 100 0.35 3.47 16.85
C LEU A 100 0.05 4.23 15.56
N GLU A 101 -0.47 3.56 14.54
CA GLU A 101 -0.97 4.21 13.33
C GLU A 101 -2.12 5.18 13.66
N ARG A 102 -3.06 4.76 14.50
CA ARG A 102 -4.19 5.61 14.95
C ARG A 102 -3.78 6.70 15.92
N MET A 103 -2.72 6.47 16.69
CA MET A 103 -2.11 7.44 17.59
C MET A 103 -1.11 8.37 16.88
N ALA A 104 -0.90 8.21 15.57
CA ALA A 104 -0.06 9.12 14.80
C ALA A 104 -0.61 10.55 14.86
N PHE A 105 0.29 11.53 14.98
CA PHE A 105 -0.04 12.96 15.01
C PHE A 105 -1.05 13.34 16.11
N LYS A 106 -1.06 12.60 17.23
CA LYS A 106 -1.74 12.97 18.48
C LYS A 106 -0.85 13.87 19.35
N SER A 107 -1.17 13.99 20.64
CA SER A 107 -0.39 14.82 21.55
C SER A 107 1.06 14.32 21.64
N THR A 108 2.00 15.25 21.61
CA THR A 108 3.42 15.02 21.89
C THR A 108 3.75 15.63 23.25
N THR A 109 4.97 15.40 23.75
CA THR A 109 5.43 16.07 24.98
C THR A 109 5.53 17.59 24.82
N ASN A 110 5.62 18.10 23.58
CA ASN A 110 5.81 19.51 23.25
C ASN A 110 4.54 20.20 22.71
N ARG A 111 3.60 19.43 22.13
CA ARG A 111 2.42 19.94 21.44
C ARG A 111 1.18 19.17 21.88
N SER A 112 0.11 19.89 22.24
CA SER A 112 -1.20 19.24 22.32
C SER A 112 -1.70 18.85 20.93
N HIS A 113 -2.53 17.82 20.86
CA HIS A 113 -3.15 17.40 19.59
C HIS A 113 -3.88 18.55 18.88
N LEU A 114 -4.58 19.44 19.61
CA LEU A 114 -5.21 20.61 19.01
C LEU A 114 -4.21 21.57 18.38
N ARG A 115 -3.07 21.82 19.05
CA ARG A 115 -2.01 22.68 18.51
C ARG A 115 -1.42 22.07 17.24
N LEU A 116 -1.15 20.77 17.25
CA LEU A 116 -0.63 20.05 16.09
C LEU A 116 -1.57 20.19 14.89
N VAL A 117 -2.87 19.91 15.07
CA VAL A 117 -3.87 20.05 14.00
C VAL A 117 -3.92 21.48 13.46
N ARG A 118 -3.88 22.49 14.34
CA ARG A 118 -3.86 23.90 13.92
C ARG A 118 -2.60 24.27 13.14
N GLU A 119 -1.43 23.78 13.53
CA GLU A 119 -0.17 24.00 12.82
C GLU A 119 -0.21 23.37 11.41
N VAL A 120 -0.71 22.14 11.29
CA VAL A 120 -0.87 21.45 10.00
C VAL A 120 -1.85 22.19 9.09
N GLU A 121 -3.04 22.54 9.59
CA GLU A 121 -4.05 23.26 8.79
C GLU A 121 -3.61 24.68 8.41
N ALA A 122 -2.88 25.38 9.28
CA ALA A 122 -2.43 26.75 9.03
C ALA A 122 -1.49 26.86 7.83
N ILE A 123 -0.69 25.82 7.57
CA ILE A 123 0.20 25.77 6.40
C ILE A 123 -0.42 25.07 5.19
N GLY A 124 -1.68 24.62 5.29
CA GLY A 124 -2.37 23.85 4.25
C GLY A 124 -1.77 22.44 4.07
N GLY A 125 -1.21 21.89 5.13
CA GLY A 125 -0.54 20.61 5.16
C GLY A 125 -1.48 19.41 5.24
N HIS A 126 -0.98 18.24 4.86
CA HIS A 126 -1.65 16.97 5.05
C HIS A 126 -0.71 15.95 5.67
N VAL A 127 -1.15 15.28 6.74
CA VAL A 127 -0.40 14.26 7.45
C VAL A 127 -1.11 12.93 7.40
N THR A 128 -0.35 11.85 7.21
CA THR A 128 -0.85 10.48 7.15
C THR A 128 0.14 9.52 7.79
N ALA A 129 -0.36 8.42 8.33
CA ALA A 129 0.46 7.32 8.80
C ALA A 129 -0.01 6.03 8.14
N CYS A 130 0.91 5.08 8.00
CA CYS A 130 0.66 3.77 7.40
C CYS A 130 1.40 2.71 8.22
N ALA A 131 0.66 1.69 8.65
CA ALA A 131 1.23 0.50 9.27
C ALA A 131 1.31 -0.68 8.30
N SER A 132 2.49 -1.31 8.24
CA SER A 132 2.70 -2.62 7.61
C SER A 132 3.15 -3.63 8.66
N ARG A 133 3.26 -4.89 8.25
CA ARG A 133 3.81 -5.96 9.09
C ARG A 133 5.28 -5.72 9.43
N ASP A 134 6.06 -5.12 8.53
CA ASP A 134 7.52 -4.99 8.63
C ASP A 134 8.03 -3.54 8.73
N GLN A 135 7.18 -2.55 8.41
CA GLN A 135 7.53 -1.13 8.32
C GLN A 135 6.36 -0.24 8.76
N MET A 136 6.67 0.90 9.37
CA MET A 136 5.75 1.98 9.70
C MET A 136 6.18 3.24 8.94
N GLY A 137 5.24 3.99 8.38
CA GLY A 137 5.51 5.25 7.70
C GLY A 137 4.68 6.38 8.29
N TYR A 138 5.31 7.52 8.52
CA TYR A 138 4.66 8.78 8.89
C TYR A 138 5.00 9.81 7.84
N THR A 139 4.01 10.35 7.15
CA THR A 139 4.19 11.23 5.99
C THR A 139 3.51 12.58 6.20
N PHE A 140 4.15 13.62 5.68
CA PHE A 140 3.68 15.00 5.69
C PHE A 140 3.89 15.60 4.29
N GLU A 141 2.80 16.03 3.66
CA GLU A 141 2.79 16.81 2.42
C GLU A 141 2.41 18.28 2.66
N ALA A 142 3.16 19.22 2.08
CA ALA A 142 2.81 20.65 2.04
C ALA A 142 3.60 21.36 0.92
N LEU A 143 3.51 22.69 0.85
CA LEU A 143 4.37 23.49 -0.02
C LEU A 143 5.82 23.50 0.51
N ASN A 144 6.79 23.50 -0.41
CA ASN A 144 8.22 23.49 -0.10
C ASN A 144 8.68 24.63 0.82
N THR A 145 7.97 25.75 0.83
CA THR A 145 8.25 26.93 1.66
C THR A 145 8.16 26.63 3.15
N TYR A 146 7.38 25.60 3.54
CA TYR A 146 7.17 25.20 4.93
C TYR A 146 8.04 24.01 5.35
N LEU A 147 9.12 23.73 4.61
CA LEU A 147 10.06 22.64 4.91
C LEU A 147 10.50 22.61 6.39
N PRO A 148 10.90 23.73 7.04
CA PRO A 148 11.29 23.70 8.45
C PRO A 148 10.17 23.17 9.35
N GLN A 149 8.95 23.67 9.17
CA GLN A 149 7.78 23.28 9.96
C GLN A 149 7.39 21.82 9.73
N MET A 150 7.48 21.34 8.48
CA MET A 150 7.19 19.96 8.14
C MET A 150 8.14 18.99 8.84
N VAL A 151 9.46 19.24 8.76
CA VAL A 151 10.48 18.39 9.38
C VAL A 151 10.35 18.42 10.89
N GLU A 152 10.20 19.60 11.50
CA GLU A 152 10.08 19.73 12.94
C GLU A 152 8.85 19.00 13.49
N LEU A 153 7.67 19.22 12.88
CA LEU A 153 6.43 18.59 13.33
C LEU A 153 6.46 17.08 13.11
N LEU A 154 6.96 16.61 11.97
CA LEU A 154 7.06 15.19 11.67
C LEU A 154 7.99 14.48 12.66
N VAL A 155 9.18 15.04 12.90
CA VAL A 155 10.13 14.45 13.83
C VAL A 155 9.57 14.44 15.24
N ASP A 156 9.01 15.57 15.74
CA ASP A 156 8.38 15.63 17.07
C ASP A 156 7.25 14.61 17.24
N SER A 157 6.40 14.46 16.22
CA SER A 157 5.27 13.52 16.21
C SER A 157 5.68 12.05 16.22
N VAL A 158 6.91 11.73 15.81
CA VAL A 158 7.42 10.35 15.78
C VAL A 158 8.29 10.05 17.00
N ARG A 159 9.16 10.98 17.40
CA ARG A 159 10.13 10.73 18.49
C ARG A 159 9.61 11.05 19.89
N ASN A 160 8.69 12.01 20.03
CA ASN A 160 8.25 12.56 21.33
C ASN A 160 6.75 12.32 21.58
N GLN A 161 6.24 11.16 21.19
CA GLN A 161 4.82 10.81 21.35
C GLN A 161 4.44 10.78 22.84
N ALA A 162 3.31 11.39 23.19
CA ALA A 162 2.75 11.34 24.53
C ALA A 162 1.43 10.55 24.50
N PHE A 163 1.45 9.33 25.03
CA PHE A 163 0.27 8.45 25.04
C PHE A 163 -0.63 8.77 26.22
N LEU A 164 -1.44 9.82 26.08
CA LEU A 164 -2.39 10.22 27.12
C LEU A 164 -3.52 9.19 27.21
N ASP A 165 -3.80 8.66 28.40
CA ASP A 165 -4.73 7.55 28.62
C ASP A 165 -6.11 7.77 27.99
N TRP A 166 -6.61 9.01 28.00
CA TRP A 166 -7.90 9.34 27.40
C TRP A 166 -7.86 9.34 25.87
N GLU A 167 -6.76 9.79 25.25
CA GLU A 167 -6.58 9.74 23.79
C GLU A 167 -6.44 8.29 23.31
N VAL A 168 -5.66 7.49 24.04
CA VAL A 168 -5.48 6.05 23.78
C VAL A 168 -6.82 5.33 23.90
N LYS A 169 -7.58 5.55 24.97
CA LYS A 169 -8.90 4.95 25.17
C LYS A 169 -9.87 5.32 24.04
N GLU A 170 -9.86 6.58 23.60
CA GLU A 170 -10.67 7.02 22.46
C GLU A 170 -10.30 6.26 21.17
N GLN A 171 -8.99 6.11 20.88
CA GLN A 171 -8.55 5.37 19.70
C GLN A 171 -8.84 3.87 19.79
N ILE A 172 -8.77 3.27 20.98
CA ILE A 172 -9.17 1.87 21.20
C ILE A 172 -10.64 1.66 20.86
N GLU A 173 -11.54 2.54 21.31
CA GLU A 173 -12.97 2.41 20.99
C GLU A 173 -13.25 2.61 19.49
N LYS A 174 -12.52 3.53 18.84
CA LYS A 174 -12.58 3.71 17.37
C LYS A 174 -12.05 2.48 16.62
N ALA A 175 -10.96 1.86 17.10
CA ALA A 175 -10.41 0.65 16.50
C ALA A 175 -11.38 -0.54 16.64
N LYS A 176 -12.06 -0.68 17.79
CA LYS A 176 -13.12 -1.70 17.96
C LYS A 176 -14.27 -1.48 16.98
N ALA A 177 -14.70 -0.24 16.78
CA ALA A 177 -15.76 0.07 15.82
C ALA A 177 -15.34 -0.28 14.38
N GLU A 178 -14.10 0.03 14.00
CA GLU A 178 -13.54 -0.33 12.70
C GLU A 178 -13.47 -1.85 12.49
N ILE A 179 -12.99 -2.62 13.48
CA ILE A 179 -12.93 -4.10 13.39
C ILE A 179 -14.31 -4.69 13.15
N ARG A 180 -15.34 -4.15 13.82
CA ARG A 180 -16.74 -4.56 13.60
C ARG A 180 -17.22 -4.21 12.19
N GLU A 181 -16.76 -3.10 11.63
CA GLU A 181 -17.05 -2.73 10.24
C GLU A 181 -16.36 -3.65 9.23
N TYR A 182 -15.12 -4.09 9.50
CA TYR A 182 -14.42 -5.07 8.65
C TYR A 182 -15.13 -6.41 8.55
N ALA A 183 -15.96 -6.79 9.52
CA ALA A 183 -16.81 -7.99 9.40
C ALA A 183 -17.75 -7.92 8.17
N ASN A 184 -18.08 -6.71 7.70
CA ASN A 184 -18.85 -6.49 6.47
C ASN A 184 -17.99 -6.49 5.19
N ASN A 185 -16.66 -6.47 5.32
CA ASN A 185 -15.70 -6.52 4.22
C ASN A 185 -14.84 -7.80 4.30
N PRO A 186 -15.38 -8.95 3.85
CA PRO A 186 -14.68 -10.23 3.93
C PRO A 186 -13.39 -10.26 3.12
N GLU A 187 -13.24 -9.39 2.11
CA GLU A 187 -12.06 -9.39 1.25
C GLU A 187 -10.79 -8.95 2.01
N ALA A 188 -10.91 -7.95 2.89
CA ALA A 188 -9.78 -7.49 3.71
C ALA A 188 -9.38 -8.52 4.77
N LEU A 189 -10.37 -9.15 5.41
CA LEU A 189 -10.14 -10.15 6.47
C LEU A 189 -9.50 -11.44 5.94
N LEU A 190 -9.74 -11.80 4.68
CA LEU A 190 -9.14 -13.00 4.09
C LEU A 190 -7.62 -12.91 4.02
N LEU A 191 -7.05 -11.74 3.69
CA LEU A 191 -5.60 -11.57 3.63
C LEU A 191 -4.98 -11.68 5.03
N GLU A 192 -5.63 -11.11 6.05
CA GLU A 192 -5.20 -11.29 7.45
C GLU A 192 -5.27 -12.77 7.88
N ALA A 193 -6.35 -13.47 7.51
CA ALA A 193 -6.51 -14.89 7.78
C ALA A 193 -5.43 -15.74 7.10
N VAL A 194 -5.08 -15.43 5.84
CA VAL A 194 -4.00 -16.10 5.10
C VAL A 194 -2.66 -15.94 5.81
N HIS A 195 -2.34 -14.74 6.31
CA HIS A 195 -1.08 -14.53 7.04
C HIS A 195 -1.06 -15.28 8.37
N SER A 196 -2.13 -15.15 9.16
CA SER A 196 -2.22 -15.75 10.50
C SER A 196 -2.16 -17.28 10.50
N VAL A 197 -2.68 -17.93 9.46
CA VAL A 197 -2.68 -19.39 9.35
C VAL A 197 -1.52 -19.91 8.50
N GLY A 198 -1.10 -19.17 7.48
CA GLY A 198 -0.01 -19.58 6.59
C GLY A 198 1.36 -19.57 7.27
N TYR A 199 1.60 -18.65 8.21
CA TYR A 199 2.86 -18.55 8.94
C TYR A 199 2.75 -19.04 10.38
N TYR A 200 3.88 -19.51 10.89
CA TYR A 200 4.19 -19.64 12.30
C TYR A 200 5.28 -18.64 12.68
N GLY A 201 5.07 -17.92 13.78
CA GLY A 201 5.97 -16.86 14.24
C GLY A 201 5.49 -15.45 13.87
N PRO A 202 6.39 -14.46 13.84
CA PRO A 202 6.00 -13.05 13.80
C PRO A 202 5.16 -12.58 12.60
N LEU A 203 5.33 -13.15 11.40
CA LEU A 203 4.49 -12.82 10.24
C LEU A 203 3.04 -13.30 10.38
N ALA A 204 2.78 -14.22 11.32
CA ALA A 204 1.44 -14.67 11.67
C ALA A 204 0.72 -13.68 12.59
N ASN A 205 1.45 -12.73 13.20
CA ASN A 205 0.83 -11.70 14.04
C ASN A 205 -0.15 -10.88 13.18
N PRO A 206 -1.41 -10.73 13.63
CA PRO A 206 -2.40 -9.98 12.88
C PRO A 206 -1.99 -8.50 12.82
N LEU A 207 -2.13 -7.89 11.65
CA LEU A 207 -1.93 -6.45 11.52
C LEU A 207 -3.12 -5.70 12.15
N LEU A 208 -4.33 -6.22 11.91
CA LEU A 208 -5.54 -5.73 12.57
C LEU A 208 -5.66 -6.33 13.98
N ALA A 209 -5.49 -5.49 15.00
CA ALA A 209 -5.60 -5.91 16.39
C ALA A 209 -6.94 -6.61 16.67
N SER A 210 -6.93 -7.71 17.43
CA SER A 210 -8.19 -8.34 17.88
C SER A 210 -8.86 -7.52 18.99
N GLU A 211 -10.16 -7.69 19.23
CA GLU A 211 -10.82 -7.02 20.38
C GLU A 211 -10.15 -7.40 21.71
N CYS A 212 -9.71 -8.66 21.87
CA CYS A 212 -8.97 -9.12 23.05
C CYS A 212 -7.62 -8.40 23.22
N SER A 213 -6.91 -8.19 22.11
CA SER A 213 -5.65 -7.44 22.07
C SER A 213 -5.86 -5.98 22.45
N LEU A 214 -6.87 -5.33 21.87
CA LEU A 214 -7.21 -3.93 22.13
C LEU A 214 -7.61 -3.68 23.59
N ASN A 215 -8.23 -4.65 24.26
CA ASN A 215 -8.54 -4.53 25.69
C ASN A 215 -7.31 -4.67 26.60
N ARG A 216 -6.19 -5.20 26.09
CA ARG A 216 -4.94 -5.37 26.84
C ARG A 216 -3.98 -4.18 26.66
N ILE A 217 -3.95 -3.60 25.46
CA ILE A 217 -3.06 -2.48 25.16
C ILE A 217 -3.45 -1.26 26.00
N ASN A 218 -2.45 -0.57 26.50
CA ASN A 218 -2.57 0.69 27.21
C ASN A 218 -1.36 1.59 26.87
N SER A 219 -1.34 2.79 27.43
CA SER A 219 -0.30 3.79 27.19
C SER A 219 1.12 3.26 27.48
N THR A 220 1.32 2.57 28.60
CA THR A 220 2.64 2.02 28.97
C THR A 220 3.15 0.98 27.97
N VAL A 221 2.26 0.13 27.43
CA VAL A 221 2.63 -0.86 26.41
C VAL A 221 3.06 -0.17 25.11
N LEU A 222 2.42 0.95 24.74
CA LEU A 222 2.81 1.73 23.56
C LEU A 222 4.15 2.43 23.78
N GLU A 223 4.37 3.03 24.94
CA GLU A 223 5.63 3.67 25.32
C GLU A 223 6.80 2.68 25.26
N ASP A 224 6.65 1.51 25.89
CA ASP A 224 7.64 0.45 25.88
C ASP A 224 7.93 -0.05 24.46
N PHE A 225 6.88 -0.22 23.65
CA PHE A 225 7.03 -0.69 22.28
C PHE A 225 7.76 0.34 21.40
N VAL A 226 7.44 1.63 21.54
CA VAL A 226 8.12 2.72 20.83
C VAL A 226 9.58 2.81 21.28
N ALA A 227 9.83 2.83 22.59
CA ALA A 227 11.19 2.90 23.15
C ALA A 227 12.08 1.74 22.67
N ALA A 228 11.54 0.53 22.54
CA ALA A 228 12.28 -0.64 22.06
C ALA A 228 12.53 -0.64 20.55
N ASN A 229 11.64 -0.05 19.74
CA ASN A 229 11.67 -0.20 18.28
C ASN A 229 12.09 1.07 17.51
N TYR A 230 11.91 2.26 18.07
CA TYR A 230 12.14 3.54 17.39
C TYR A 230 13.56 4.03 17.66
N THR A 231 14.54 3.27 17.17
CA THR A 231 15.97 3.55 17.31
C THR A 231 16.57 4.08 16.02
N ALA A 232 17.63 4.90 16.12
CA ALA A 232 18.20 5.60 14.97
C ALA A 232 18.56 4.69 13.76
N PRO A 233 19.19 3.51 13.92
CA PRO A 233 19.53 2.62 12.80
C PRO A 233 18.33 2.01 12.08
N ARG A 234 17.13 2.09 12.67
CA ARG A 234 15.87 1.57 12.11
C ARG A 234 15.04 2.65 11.45
N MET A 235 15.53 3.90 11.38
CA MET A 235 14.79 5.05 10.88
C MET A 235 15.40 5.58 9.58
N VAL A 236 14.53 6.00 8.67
CA VAL A 236 14.89 6.67 7.42
C VAL A 236 13.98 7.88 7.23
N LEU A 237 14.57 9.07 7.15
CA LEU A 237 13.86 10.27 6.71
C LEU A 237 14.03 10.40 5.19
N ALA A 238 12.94 10.31 4.44
CA ALA A 238 12.96 10.43 2.99
C ALA A 238 12.10 11.62 2.53
N ALA A 239 12.62 12.43 1.62
CA ALA A 239 11.93 13.59 1.07
C ALA A 239 11.90 13.59 -0.47
N SER A 240 10.78 14.00 -1.04
CA SER A 240 10.61 14.28 -2.46
C SER A 240 10.19 15.73 -2.64
N GLY A 241 10.81 16.45 -3.58
CA GLY A 241 10.60 17.88 -3.80
C GLY A 241 11.43 18.80 -2.90
N VAL A 242 12.52 18.30 -2.32
CA VAL A 242 13.33 19.03 -1.31
C VAL A 242 14.82 18.91 -1.63
N GLU A 243 15.56 20.02 -1.53
CA GLU A 243 17.03 20.02 -1.68
C GLU A 243 17.72 19.40 -0.46
N HIS A 244 18.76 18.61 -0.70
CA HIS A 244 19.37 17.76 0.34
C HIS A 244 20.02 18.55 1.48
N GLU A 245 20.80 19.57 1.15
CA GLU A 245 21.50 20.39 2.15
C GLU A 245 20.52 21.16 3.02
N GLU A 246 19.40 21.59 2.45
CA GLU A 246 18.34 22.29 3.18
C GLU A 246 17.61 21.34 4.14
N LEU A 247 17.32 20.11 3.71
CA LEU A 247 16.75 19.08 4.56
C LEU A 247 17.67 18.76 5.75
N LEU A 248 18.97 18.58 5.49
CA LEU A 248 19.95 18.25 6.53
C LEU A 248 20.04 19.33 7.61
N LYS A 249 20.00 20.61 7.21
CA LYS A 249 20.03 21.76 8.13
C LYS A 249 18.97 21.67 9.24
N TYR A 250 17.78 21.15 8.93
CA TYR A 250 16.69 21.00 9.90
C TYR A 250 16.63 19.61 10.53
N ALA A 251 16.92 18.56 9.76
CA ALA A 251 16.79 17.18 10.21
C ALA A 251 17.92 16.74 11.16
N GLU A 252 19.17 17.14 10.89
CA GLU A 252 20.34 16.69 11.68
C GLU A 252 20.26 17.12 13.16
N PRO A 253 19.95 18.38 13.51
CA PRO A 253 19.81 18.79 14.90
C PRO A 253 18.67 18.07 15.65
N LEU A 254 17.65 17.61 14.91
CA LEU A 254 16.47 16.96 15.47
C LEU A 254 16.56 15.43 15.51
N LEU A 255 17.60 14.82 14.94
CA LEU A 255 17.71 13.36 14.84
C LEU A 255 19.05 12.81 15.33
N SER A 256 20.10 13.64 15.41
CA SER A 256 21.46 13.21 15.79
C SER A 256 21.59 12.72 17.23
N ASP A 257 20.69 13.13 18.13
CA ASP A 257 20.66 12.77 19.54
C ASP A 257 19.84 11.49 19.84
N LEU A 258 19.17 10.91 18.83
CA LEU A 258 18.44 9.66 19.00
C LEU A 258 19.40 8.53 19.41
N PRO A 259 18.96 7.64 20.31
CA PRO A 259 19.80 6.54 20.76
C PRO A 259 20.19 5.67 19.57
N GLY A 260 21.51 5.51 19.41
CA GLY A 260 22.06 4.43 18.61
C GLY A 260 21.69 3.08 19.22
N GLY A 261 21.83 2.03 18.43
CA GLY A 261 21.57 0.67 18.91
C GLY A 261 22.22 -0.35 18.01
N ALA A 262 22.44 -1.56 18.54
CA ALA A 262 22.75 -2.69 17.70
C ALA A 262 21.54 -2.97 16.77
N PRO A 263 21.77 -3.40 15.52
CA PRO A 263 20.69 -3.91 14.68
C PRO A 263 19.94 -5.01 15.43
N VAL A 264 18.63 -4.85 15.60
CA VAL A 264 17.79 -5.90 16.19
C VAL A 264 17.74 -7.07 15.20
N GLU A 265 18.05 -8.27 15.67
CA GLU A 265 17.99 -9.47 14.85
C GLU A 265 16.53 -9.72 14.41
N GLU A 266 16.32 -9.90 13.10
CA GLU A 266 14.98 -10.16 12.57
C GLU A 266 14.51 -11.55 13.01
N SER A 267 13.41 -11.58 13.75
CA SER A 267 12.75 -12.82 14.15
C SER A 267 12.23 -13.56 12.92
N LYS A 268 12.67 -14.82 12.74
CA LYS A 268 12.32 -15.64 11.58
C LYS A 268 10.91 -16.20 11.72
N SER A 269 10.13 -16.10 10.65
CA SER A 269 8.85 -16.79 10.51
C SER A 269 9.01 -18.00 9.60
N VAL A 270 8.21 -19.04 9.84
CA VAL A 270 8.21 -20.27 9.05
C VAL A 270 6.85 -20.43 8.42
N TYR A 271 6.79 -20.63 7.11
CA TYR A 271 5.54 -20.93 6.43
C TYR A 271 5.18 -22.40 6.61
N VAL A 272 3.94 -22.66 7.00
CA VAL A 272 3.44 -24.02 7.32
C VAL A 272 2.20 -24.39 6.52
N GLY A 273 1.52 -23.41 5.92
CA GLY A 273 0.21 -23.61 5.31
C GLY A 273 -0.91 -23.77 6.35
N GLY A 274 -2.13 -24.03 5.90
CA GLY A 274 -3.24 -24.33 6.80
C GLY A 274 -4.62 -23.96 6.24
N ASP A 275 -5.64 -24.08 7.09
CA ASP A 275 -7.04 -23.81 6.76
C ASP A 275 -7.70 -22.93 7.82
N HIS A 276 -8.27 -21.81 7.39
CA HIS A 276 -9.08 -20.91 8.22
C HIS A 276 -10.49 -20.81 7.64
N ARG A 277 -11.52 -21.01 8.48
CA ARG A 277 -12.92 -20.90 8.05
C ARG A 277 -13.74 -20.12 9.06
N VAL A 278 -14.37 -19.05 8.58
CA VAL A 278 -15.32 -18.25 9.35
C VAL A 278 -16.70 -18.39 8.72
N THR A 279 -17.64 -18.96 9.47
CA THR A 279 -19.02 -19.08 9.00
C THR A 279 -19.76 -17.77 9.28
N ALA A 280 -20.36 -17.18 8.26
CA ALA A 280 -21.20 -16.00 8.37
C ALA A 280 -22.36 -16.08 7.38
N ASP A 281 -23.58 -15.77 7.84
CA ASP A 281 -24.79 -15.82 7.01
C ASP A 281 -24.91 -14.59 6.11
N THR A 282 -24.20 -14.62 4.99
CA THR A 282 -24.09 -13.47 4.06
C THR A 282 -24.65 -13.78 2.66
N GLY A 283 -25.12 -15.01 2.43
CA GLY A 283 -25.52 -15.52 1.10
C GLY A 283 -24.39 -15.63 0.08
N ARG A 284 -23.14 -15.34 0.49
CA ARG A 284 -21.94 -15.35 -0.36
C ARG A 284 -20.82 -16.10 0.35
N THR A 285 -19.83 -16.49 -0.45
CA THR A 285 -18.63 -17.15 0.04
C THR A 285 -17.41 -16.48 -0.58
N SER A 286 -16.55 -15.95 0.26
CA SER A 286 -15.24 -15.42 -0.12
C SER A 286 -14.17 -16.40 0.33
N PHE A 287 -13.19 -16.68 -0.53
CA PHE A 287 -12.06 -17.54 -0.19
C PHE A 287 -10.75 -17.01 -0.78
N ALA A 288 -9.64 -17.43 -0.19
CA ALA A 288 -8.30 -17.21 -0.70
C ALA A 288 -7.51 -18.52 -0.66
N LEU A 289 -6.79 -18.80 -1.74
CA LEU A 289 -5.80 -19.87 -1.84
C LEU A 289 -4.43 -19.22 -2.04
N ALA A 290 -3.47 -19.55 -1.20
CA ALA A 290 -2.17 -18.90 -1.21
C ALA A 290 -1.04 -19.89 -0.97
N PHE A 291 0.14 -19.51 -1.45
CA PHE A 291 1.39 -20.28 -1.45
C PHE A 291 2.56 -19.35 -1.11
N GLU A 292 3.64 -19.93 -0.59
CA GLU A 292 4.87 -19.19 -0.29
C GLU A 292 5.87 -19.26 -1.44
N LEU A 293 6.53 -18.13 -1.69
CA LEU A 293 7.79 -18.07 -2.43
C LEU A 293 8.92 -17.61 -1.48
N PRO A 294 9.91 -18.46 -1.16
CA PRO A 294 10.99 -18.09 -0.26
C PRO A 294 11.97 -17.12 -0.91
N GLY A 295 12.42 -16.11 -0.16
CA GLY A 295 13.47 -15.17 -0.56
C GLY A 295 13.07 -13.71 -0.58
N GLY A 296 11.78 -13.41 -0.80
CA GLY A 296 11.22 -12.07 -0.66
C GLY A 296 11.96 -10.98 -1.46
N TRP A 297 12.03 -9.77 -0.91
CA TRP A 297 12.76 -8.65 -1.50
C TRP A 297 14.25 -8.88 -1.66
N ARG A 298 14.88 -9.74 -0.83
CA ARG A 298 16.31 -10.07 -0.95
C ARG A 298 16.63 -10.83 -2.24
N LYS A 299 15.65 -11.51 -2.84
CA LYS A 299 15.76 -12.16 -4.15
C LYS A 299 15.03 -11.37 -5.23
N GLU A 300 15.63 -10.26 -5.63
CA GLU A 300 15.00 -9.23 -6.47
C GLU A 300 14.47 -9.76 -7.81
N LYS A 301 15.20 -10.66 -8.49
CA LYS A 301 14.73 -11.26 -9.75
C LYS A 301 13.43 -12.04 -9.56
N GLU A 302 13.36 -12.85 -8.49
CA GLU A 302 12.18 -13.65 -8.16
C GLU A 302 11.01 -12.75 -7.74
N ALA A 303 11.26 -11.72 -6.92
CA ALA A 303 10.25 -10.74 -6.53
C ALA A 303 9.65 -10.00 -7.74
N MET A 304 10.49 -9.54 -8.68
CA MET A 304 10.02 -8.88 -9.90
C MET A 304 9.24 -9.83 -10.81
N THR A 305 9.67 -11.08 -10.92
CA THR A 305 8.96 -12.10 -11.70
C THR A 305 7.62 -12.44 -11.06
N LEU A 306 7.53 -12.46 -9.72
CA LEU A 306 6.28 -12.62 -8.98
C LEU A 306 5.30 -11.46 -9.23
N MET A 307 5.78 -10.22 -9.30
CA MET A 307 4.96 -9.06 -9.69
C MET A 307 4.43 -9.18 -11.12
N VAL A 308 5.28 -9.61 -12.06
CA VAL A 308 4.86 -9.86 -13.44
C VAL A 308 3.82 -10.99 -13.49
N LEU A 309 3.98 -12.04 -12.69
CA LEU A 309 3.00 -13.12 -12.55
C LEU A 309 1.66 -12.60 -11.99
N GLN A 310 1.67 -11.75 -10.95
CA GLN A 310 0.47 -11.10 -10.43
C GLN A 310 -0.23 -10.29 -11.52
N MET A 311 0.51 -9.47 -12.28
CA MET A 311 -0.06 -8.65 -13.36
C MET A 311 -0.60 -9.50 -14.53
N LEU A 312 0.07 -10.62 -14.83
CA LEU A 312 -0.36 -11.59 -15.86
C LEU A 312 -1.67 -12.27 -15.48
N MET A 313 -1.75 -12.77 -14.24
CA MET A 313 -2.94 -13.41 -13.69
C MET A 313 -4.07 -12.39 -13.59
N GLY A 314 -3.79 -11.24 -12.98
CA GLY A 314 -4.71 -10.12 -12.85
C GLY A 314 -6.02 -10.51 -12.21
N GLY A 315 -7.13 -10.23 -12.92
CA GLY A 315 -8.49 -10.43 -12.44
C GLY A 315 -9.18 -9.09 -12.12
N GLY A 316 -10.14 -9.14 -11.21
CA GLY A 316 -10.89 -7.96 -10.78
C GLY A 316 -12.27 -8.31 -10.25
N ARG A 317 -13.18 -7.34 -10.36
CA ARG A 317 -14.59 -7.49 -10.03
C ARG A 317 -15.40 -7.56 -11.32
N SER A 318 -16.43 -8.40 -11.35
CA SER A 318 -17.36 -8.49 -12.49
C SER A 318 -18.07 -7.17 -12.74
N PHE A 319 -18.28 -6.39 -11.68
CA PHE A 319 -18.83 -5.03 -11.73
C PHE A 319 -17.75 -3.98 -11.51
N SER A 320 -17.00 -3.65 -12.56
CA SER A 320 -16.06 -2.53 -12.56
C SER A 320 -16.38 -1.60 -13.73
N PHE A 321 -16.76 -0.35 -13.45
CA PHE A 321 -17.11 0.66 -14.48
C PHE A 321 -15.92 1.50 -14.97
N GLY A 322 -14.71 0.94 -15.00
CA GLY A 322 -13.55 1.59 -15.61
C GLY A 322 -13.45 1.39 -17.13
N GLY A 323 -12.74 2.29 -17.81
CA GLY A 323 -12.40 2.16 -19.23
C GLY A 323 -11.31 1.10 -19.52
N PRO A 324 -10.86 1.01 -20.79
CA PRO A 324 -9.71 0.19 -21.18
C PRO A 324 -8.47 0.50 -20.33
N GLY A 325 -7.66 -0.52 -20.03
CA GLY A 325 -6.41 -0.39 -19.25
C GLY A 325 -6.46 -0.99 -17.84
N LYS A 326 -7.65 -1.20 -17.25
CA LYS A 326 -7.83 -1.77 -15.90
C LYS A 326 -7.53 -3.28 -15.74
N GLY A 327 -6.92 -3.92 -16.74
CA GLY A 327 -6.61 -5.36 -16.69
C GLY A 327 -7.71 -6.32 -17.18
N VAL A 328 -8.71 -5.85 -17.94
CA VAL A 328 -9.81 -6.68 -18.51
C VAL A 328 -9.32 -7.84 -19.37
N TYR A 329 -8.15 -7.70 -19.98
CA TYR A 329 -7.56 -8.74 -20.82
C TYR A 329 -6.61 -9.68 -20.06
N SER A 330 -6.48 -9.55 -18.73
CA SER A 330 -5.68 -10.46 -17.91
C SER A 330 -6.23 -11.90 -17.94
N ARG A 331 -5.38 -12.87 -17.59
CA ARG A 331 -5.72 -14.30 -17.73
C ARG A 331 -6.99 -14.67 -16.96
N LEU A 332 -7.06 -14.27 -15.69
CA LEU A 332 -8.20 -14.59 -14.83
C LEU A 332 -9.46 -13.83 -15.23
N TYR A 333 -9.33 -12.59 -15.70
CA TYR A 333 -10.49 -11.83 -16.17
C TYR A 333 -11.13 -12.52 -17.39
N LEU A 334 -10.32 -12.88 -18.40
CA LEU A 334 -10.82 -13.49 -19.62
C LEU A 334 -11.40 -14.89 -19.42
N ARG A 335 -10.74 -15.73 -18.62
CA ARG A 335 -11.11 -17.14 -18.46
C ARG A 335 -12.10 -17.39 -17.34
N VAL A 336 -12.15 -16.50 -16.35
CA VAL A 336 -13.00 -16.69 -15.17
C VAL A 336 -14.16 -15.71 -15.20
N LEU A 337 -13.90 -14.40 -15.16
CA LEU A 337 -14.97 -13.41 -15.02
C LEU A 337 -15.87 -13.30 -16.26
N ASN A 338 -15.35 -13.55 -17.47
CA ASN A 338 -16.18 -13.57 -18.68
C ASN A 338 -16.97 -14.86 -18.87
N GLU A 339 -16.50 -15.99 -18.34
CA GLU A 339 -17.12 -17.31 -18.54
C GLU A 339 -18.10 -17.69 -17.42
N TYR A 340 -17.84 -17.25 -16.18
CA TYR A 340 -18.60 -17.63 -14.99
C TYR A 340 -19.26 -16.41 -14.33
N PRO A 341 -20.51 -16.06 -14.71
CA PRO A 341 -21.21 -14.90 -14.16
C PRO A 341 -21.54 -15.02 -12.67
N GLU A 342 -21.50 -16.22 -12.09
CA GLU A 342 -21.74 -16.49 -10.66
C GLU A 342 -20.59 -15.98 -9.76
N ILE A 343 -19.45 -15.62 -10.34
CA ILE A 343 -18.28 -15.10 -9.63
C ILE A 343 -18.34 -13.57 -9.60
N GLN A 344 -18.35 -12.99 -8.41
CA GLN A 344 -18.45 -11.53 -8.20
C GLN A 344 -17.08 -10.85 -8.24
N SER A 345 -16.08 -11.47 -7.61
CA SER A 345 -14.69 -11.02 -7.63
C SER A 345 -13.76 -12.22 -7.77
N PHE A 346 -12.69 -12.06 -8.54
CA PHE A 346 -11.67 -13.08 -8.75
C PHE A 346 -10.37 -12.40 -9.15
N SER A 347 -9.37 -12.42 -8.28
CA SER A 347 -8.11 -11.70 -8.48
C SER A 347 -6.92 -12.41 -7.86
N ALA A 348 -5.78 -12.34 -8.53
CA ALA A 348 -4.51 -12.74 -7.96
C ALA A 348 -3.92 -11.60 -7.10
N PHE A 349 -3.23 -11.97 -6.03
CA PHE A 349 -2.55 -11.03 -5.14
C PHE A 349 -1.14 -11.54 -4.82
N SER A 350 -0.26 -10.61 -4.45
CA SER A 350 1.03 -10.93 -3.84
C SER A 350 1.33 -10.01 -2.67
N SER A 351 2.09 -10.50 -1.70
CA SER A 351 2.61 -9.74 -0.57
C SER A 351 4.05 -10.16 -0.33
N ILE A 352 5.00 -9.25 -0.51
CA ILE A 352 6.44 -9.53 -0.51
C ILE A 352 7.05 -8.86 0.71
N TYR A 353 7.75 -9.64 1.53
CA TYR A 353 8.52 -9.20 2.71
C TYR A 353 10.01 -9.37 2.45
N ASN A 354 10.88 -9.00 3.41
CA ASN A 354 12.33 -9.10 3.22
C ASN A 354 12.80 -10.51 2.81
N HIS A 355 12.30 -11.55 3.48
CA HIS A 355 12.81 -12.92 3.33
C HIS A 355 11.81 -13.93 2.78
N THR A 356 10.56 -13.53 2.54
CA THR A 356 9.50 -14.42 2.06
C THR A 356 8.43 -13.62 1.32
N ALA A 357 7.63 -14.29 0.51
CA ALA A 357 6.49 -13.71 -0.18
C ALA A 357 5.31 -14.68 -0.18
N ILE A 358 4.10 -14.15 -0.10
CA ILE A 358 2.86 -14.88 -0.33
C ILE A 358 2.31 -14.50 -1.69
N PHE A 359 1.86 -15.49 -2.46
CA PHE A 359 1.09 -15.29 -3.68
C PHE A 359 -0.13 -16.18 -3.69
N GLY A 360 -1.25 -15.67 -4.20
CA GLY A 360 -2.49 -16.41 -4.18
C GLY A 360 -3.57 -15.86 -5.09
N ILE A 361 -4.70 -16.55 -5.08
CA ILE A 361 -5.95 -16.12 -5.69
C ILE A 361 -6.97 -15.90 -4.59
N GLN A 362 -7.65 -14.76 -4.66
CA GLN A 362 -8.79 -14.42 -3.85
C GLN A 362 -10.04 -14.33 -4.74
N ALA A 363 -11.16 -14.86 -4.25
CA ALA A 363 -12.41 -14.80 -4.98
C ALA A 363 -13.63 -14.69 -4.06
N THR A 364 -14.68 -14.06 -4.57
CA THR A 364 -16.02 -14.00 -3.95
C THR A 364 -17.06 -14.49 -4.92
N THR A 365 -17.91 -15.42 -4.49
CA THR A 365 -18.97 -16.05 -5.31
C THR A 365 -20.21 -16.35 -4.48
N GLY A 366 -21.29 -16.81 -5.12
CA GLY A 366 -22.45 -17.36 -4.43
C GLY A 366 -22.12 -18.68 -3.72
N ALA A 367 -22.79 -18.94 -2.59
CA ALA A 367 -22.52 -20.10 -1.73
C ALA A 367 -22.56 -21.46 -2.46
N ASP A 368 -23.47 -21.61 -3.41
CA ASP A 368 -23.66 -22.86 -4.16
C ASP A 368 -22.53 -23.13 -5.17
N PHE A 369 -21.87 -22.07 -5.63
CA PHE A 369 -20.81 -22.14 -6.64
C PHE A 369 -19.40 -22.24 -6.03
N ALA A 370 -19.27 -22.08 -4.70
CA ALA A 370 -17.97 -22.01 -4.00
C ALA A 370 -17.04 -23.20 -4.30
N LYS A 371 -17.57 -24.43 -4.31
CA LYS A 371 -16.79 -25.64 -4.65
C LYS A 371 -16.22 -25.56 -6.06
N LYS A 372 -17.03 -25.15 -7.04
CA LYS A 372 -16.61 -25.04 -8.44
C LYS A 372 -15.63 -23.88 -8.64
N ALA A 373 -15.81 -22.77 -7.92
CA ALA A 373 -14.87 -21.65 -7.96
C ALA A 373 -13.48 -22.02 -7.43
N ILE A 374 -13.38 -22.80 -6.35
CA ILE A 374 -12.11 -23.32 -5.84
C ILE A 374 -11.45 -24.25 -6.86
N ASP A 375 -12.25 -25.08 -7.54
CA ASP A 375 -11.77 -25.98 -8.58
C ASP A 375 -11.19 -25.21 -9.78
N ILE A 376 -11.84 -24.11 -10.18
CA ILE A 376 -11.36 -23.19 -11.22
C ILE A 376 -10.05 -22.50 -10.77
N ALA A 377 -9.99 -22.00 -9.53
CA ALA A 377 -8.78 -21.36 -9.01
C ALA A 377 -7.59 -22.32 -8.96
N ALA A 378 -7.80 -23.55 -8.48
CA ALA A 378 -6.77 -24.59 -8.49
C ALA A 378 -6.32 -24.91 -9.92
N LYS A 379 -7.25 -25.03 -10.88
CA LYS A 379 -6.93 -25.29 -12.28
C LYS A 379 -6.07 -24.17 -12.88
N GLU A 380 -6.42 -22.90 -12.69
CA GLU A 380 -5.66 -21.77 -13.24
C GLU A 380 -4.25 -21.66 -12.64
N LEU A 381 -4.10 -21.90 -11.33
CA LEU A 381 -2.79 -21.93 -10.65
C LEU A 381 -1.88 -23.05 -11.19
N ILE A 382 -2.46 -24.23 -11.46
CA ILE A 382 -1.69 -25.37 -11.99
C ILE A 382 -1.36 -25.15 -13.46
N GLU A 383 -2.30 -24.59 -14.23
CA GLU A 383 -2.08 -24.35 -15.65
C GLU A 383 -0.96 -23.33 -15.86
N VAL A 384 -0.89 -22.24 -15.07
CA VAL A 384 0.22 -21.27 -15.17
C VAL A 384 1.58 -21.86 -14.78
N ALA A 385 1.62 -22.94 -13.99
CA ALA A 385 2.84 -23.69 -13.70
C ALA A 385 3.25 -24.68 -14.82
N THR A 386 2.35 -24.96 -15.77
CA THR A 386 2.59 -25.94 -16.84
C THR A 386 3.33 -25.30 -18.02
N LYS A 387 4.40 -25.95 -18.49
CA LYS A 387 5.18 -25.47 -19.63
C LYS A 387 4.30 -25.27 -20.86
N GLY A 388 4.46 -24.13 -21.53
CA GLY A 388 3.72 -23.77 -22.75
C GLY A 388 2.34 -23.15 -22.51
N SER A 389 1.87 -23.00 -21.26
CA SER A 389 0.58 -22.38 -20.96
C SER A 389 0.60 -20.84 -21.01
N VAL A 390 1.78 -20.24 -20.89
CA VAL A 390 1.98 -18.79 -20.91
C VAL A 390 2.40 -18.37 -22.31
N TYR A 391 1.46 -17.84 -23.08
CA TYR A 391 1.72 -17.34 -24.42
C TYR A 391 2.56 -16.04 -24.39
N PRO A 392 3.55 -15.87 -25.29
CA PRO A 392 4.41 -14.68 -25.32
C PRO A 392 3.65 -13.35 -25.43
N VAL A 393 2.52 -13.33 -26.14
CA VAL A 393 1.67 -12.14 -26.27
C VAL A 393 1.12 -11.68 -24.91
N TYR A 394 0.66 -12.63 -24.08
CA TYR A 394 0.14 -12.32 -22.75
C TYR A 394 1.24 -11.91 -21.78
N LEU A 395 2.40 -12.56 -21.85
CA LEU A 395 3.56 -12.18 -21.04
C LEU A 395 4.07 -10.78 -21.39
N ASN A 396 4.21 -10.46 -22.68
CA ASN A 396 4.67 -9.14 -23.10
C ASN A 396 3.71 -8.05 -22.61
N ARG A 397 2.39 -8.27 -22.72
CA ARG A 397 1.40 -7.35 -22.15
C ARG A 397 1.55 -7.20 -20.64
N ALA A 398 1.74 -8.28 -19.89
CA ALA A 398 1.96 -8.23 -18.45
C ALA A 398 3.22 -7.44 -18.08
N LYS A 399 4.32 -7.63 -18.82
CA LYS A 399 5.57 -6.86 -18.66
C LYS A 399 5.36 -5.38 -18.91
N GLN A 400 4.74 -5.00 -20.03
CA GLN A 400 4.45 -3.60 -20.32
C GLN A 400 3.50 -2.96 -19.30
N SER A 401 2.48 -3.70 -18.86
CA SER A 401 1.55 -3.23 -17.82
C SER A 401 2.24 -3.04 -16.47
N THR A 402 3.17 -3.93 -16.11
CA THR A 402 3.95 -3.82 -14.86
C THR A 402 4.87 -2.61 -14.91
N LYS A 403 5.60 -2.42 -16.02
CA LYS A 403 6.45 -1.23 -16.23
C LYS A 403 5.66 0.07 -16.19
N SER A 404 4.53 0.10 -16.90
CA SER A 404 3.63 1.25 -16.91
C SER A 404 3.13 1.58 -15.51
N SER A 405 2.74 0.57 -14.73
CA SER A 405 2.28 0.76 -13.35
C SER A 405 3.37 1.34 -12.46
N ILE A 406 4.62 0.86 -12.57
CA ILE A 406 5.74 1.38 -11.77
C ILE A 406 6.01 2.84 -12.14
N LEU A 407 6.14 3.14 -13.44
CA LEU A 407 6.47 4.49 -13.91
C LEU A 407 5.38 5.50 -13.57
N MET A 408 4.11 5.17 -13.80
CA MET A 408 2.99 6.06 -13.49
C MET A 408 2.83 6.28 -11.98
N ASN A 409 3.07 5.26 -11.16
CA ASN A 409 3.00 5.42 -9.70
C ASN A 409 4.09 6.35 -9.17
N LEU A 410 5.31 6.30 -9.75
CA LEU A 410 6.44 7.15 -9.35
C LEU A 410 6.26 8.64 -9.71
N GLU A 411 5.24 9.00 -10.48
CA GLU A 411 4.87 10.41 -10.74
C GLU A 411 4.30 11.09 -9.48
N SER A 412 3.66 10.31 -8.60
CA SER A 412 3.15 10.82 -7.33
C SER A 412 4.30 11.06 -6.37
N ARG A 413 4.44 12.30 -5.88
CA ARG A 413 5.48 12.69 -4.91
C ARG A 413 5.41 11.89 -3.61
N LEU A 414 4.21 11.54 -3.15
CA LEU A 414 3.99 10.73 -1.96
C LEU A 414 4.61 9.35 -2.16
N VAL A 415 4.25 8.70 -3.27
CA VAL A 415 4.80 7.40 -3.66
C VAL A 415 6.30 7.47 -3.89
N ALA A 416 6.82 8.56 -4.47
CA ALA A 416 8.26 8.74 -4.66
C ALA A 416 9.01 8.83 -3.31
N SER A 417 8.47 9.56 -2.33
CA SER A 417 9.06 9.63 -0.99
C SER A 417 8.98 8.28 -0.24
N GLU A 418 7.88 7.54 -0.43
CA GLU A 418 7.71 6.18 0.10
C GLU A 418 8.68 5.19 -0.54
N ASP A 419 8.81 5.22 -1.86
CA ASP A 419 9.78 4.41 -2.61
C ASP A 419 11.21 4.61 -2.10
N ILE A 420 11.63 5.86 -1.92
CA ILE A 420 12.95 6.19 -1.35
C ILE A 420 13.08 5.59 0.06
N GLY A 421 12.11 5.84 0.94
CA GLY A 421 12.14 5.39 2.34
C GLY A 421 12.16 3.88 2.48
N ARG A 422 11.24 3.19 1.82
CA ARG A 422 11.09 1.72 1.88
C ARG A 422 12.29 1.01 1.26
N GLN A 423 12.82 1.48 0.12
CA GLN A 423 14.01 0.88 -0.46
C GLN A 423 15.25 1.04 0.44
N LEU A 424 15.42 2.21 1.08
CA LEU A 424 16.52 2.41 2.04
C LEU A 424 16.38 1.55 3.30
N LEU A 425 15.16 1.28 3.77
CA LEU A 425 14.92 0.34 4.86
C LEU A 425 15.20 -1.11 4.46
N THR A 426 14.83 -1.48 3.23
CA THR A 426 14.97 -2.85 2.72
C THR A 426 16.40 -3.14 2.26
N TYR A 427 16.90 -2.41 1.25
CA TYR A 427 18.19 -2.65 0.59
C TYR A 427 19.35 -1.86 1.20
N GLY A 428 19.04 -0.79 1.93
CA GLY A 428 20.06 0.13 2.43
C GLY A 428 20.43 1.24 1.47
N GLU A 429 19.97 1.16 0.23
CA GLU A 429 20.15 2.12 -0.87
C GLU A 429 18.83 2.22 -1.68
N ARG A 430 18.67 3.29 -2.47
CA ARG A 430 17.60 3.36 -3.48
C ARG A 430 18.14 2.88 -4.82
N LYS A 431 17.63 1.75 -5.30
CA LYS A 431 17.96 1.23 -6.62
C LYS A 431 17.29 2.06 -7.71
N PRO A 432 17.99 2.34 -8.83
CA PRO A 432 17.44 3.11 -9.92
C PRO A 432 16.27 2.38 -10.58
N VAL A 433 15.27 3.11 -11.07
CA VAL A 433 14.08 2.51 -11.68
C VAL A 433 14.46 1.67 -12.91
N GLU A 434 15.49 2.09 -13.64
CA GLU A 434 16.03 1.40 -14.81
C GLU A 434 16.47 -0.04 -14.50
N TYR A 435 16.94 -0.29 -13.27
CA TYR A 435 17.29 -1.63 -12.82
C TYR A 435 16.06 -2.55 -12.84
N PHE A 436 14.96 -2.12 -12.21
CA PHE A 436 13.72 -2.90 -12.17
C PHE A 436 13.10 -3.08 -13.56
N LEU A 437 13.14 -2.04 -14.39
CA LEU A 437 12.64 -2.13 -15.78
C LEU A 437 13.42 -3.17 -16.60
N LYS A 438 14.74 -3.24 -16.43
CA LYS A 438 15.60 -4.23 -17.09
C LYS A 438 15.30 -5.65 -16.58
N VAL A 439 15.17 -5.83 -15.27
CA VAL A 439 14.82 -7.14 -14.69
C VAL A 439 13.47 -7.62 -15.23
N ILE A 440 12.47 -6.73 -15.33
CA ILE A 440 11.16 -7.06 -15.92
C ILE A 440 11.30 -7.45 -17.39
N ASP A 441 12.14 -6.77 -18.17
CA ASP A 441 12.39 -7.11 -19.57
C ASP A 441 13.05 -8.46 -19.77
N GLU A 442 13.85 -8.91 -18.82
CA GLU A 442 14.52 -10.21 -18.89
C GLU A 442 13.59 -11.37 -18.52
N VAL A 443 12.41 -11.12 -17.95
CA VAL A 443 11.45 -12.17 -17.57
C VAL A 443 10.98 -12.95 -18.79
N THR A 444 11.17 -14.28 -18.74
CA THR A 444 10.77 -15.25 -19.75
C THR A 444 9.54 -16.07 -19.31
N PRO A 445 8.82 -16.73 -20.25
CA PRO A 445 7.77 -17.67 -19.90
C PRO A 445 8.28 -18.81 -19.00
N GLU A 446 9.53 -19.24 -19.18
CA GLU A 446 10.18 -20.27 -18.38
C GLU A 446 10.38 -19.82 -16.91
N ASP A 447 10.78 -18.57 -16.68
CA ASP A 447 10.92 -18.01 -15.33
C ASP A 447 9.55 -18.02 -14.61
N ILE A 448 8.48 -17.60 -15.29
CA ILE A 448 7.11 -17.61 -14.75
C ILE A 448 6.66 -19.02 -14.38
N ASN A 449 6.87 -19.99 -15.28
CA ASN A 449 6.52 -21.39 -15.01
C ASN A 449 7.34 -21.96 -13.84
N SER A 450 8.62 -21.57 -13.71
CA SER A 450 9.49 -22.01 -12.62
C SER A 450 8.99 -21.48 -11.27
N ILE A 451 8.71 -20.18 -11.17
CA ILE A 451 8.18 -19.58 -9.94
C ILE A 451 6.81 -20.17 -9.59
N ALA A 452 5.93 -20.34 -10.57
CA ALA A 452 4.63 -20.96 -10.33
C ALA A 452 4.77 -22.40 -9.81
N LYS A 453 5.75 -23.18 -10.26
CA LYS A 453 6.03 -24.52 -9.71
C LYS A 453 6.59 -24.47 -8.29
N GLU A 454 7.50 -23.53 -8.02
CA GLU A 454 8.08 -23.35 -6.69
C GLU A 454 6.99 -22.97 -5.69
N LEU A 455 6.11 -22.03 -6.03
CA LEU A 455 4.92 -21.68 -5.26
C LEU A 455 4.07 -22.93 -4.94
N LEU A 456 3.69 -23.71 -5.97
CA LEU A 456 2.86 -24.90 -5.79
C LEU A 456 3.56 -26.04 -5.02
N SER A 457 4.88 -26.00 -4.86
CA SER A 457 5.62 -26.96 -4.04
C SER A 457 5.50 -26.68 -2.54
N SER A 458 5.17 -25.44 -2.17
CA SER A 458 4.90 -25.05 -0.79
C SER A 458 3.54 -25.59 -0.29
N PRO A 459 3.34 -25.77 1.02
CA PRO A 459 2.05 -26.14 1.59
C PRO A 459 0.94 -25.15 1.21
N LEU A 460 -0.27 -25.62 0.93
CA LEU A 460 -1.40 -24.74 0.65
C LEU A 460 -1.79 -23.94 1.90
N THR A 461 -2.05 -22.65 1.76
CA THR A 461 -2.84 -21.87 2.72
C THR A 461 -4.22 -21.60 2.14
N MET A 462 -5.26 -21.86 2.92
CA MET A 462 -6.64 -21.65 2.56
C MET A 462 -7.34 -20.82 3.64
N ALA A 463 -8.00 -19.75 3.23
CA ALA A 463 -8.87 -18.96 4.10
C ALA A 463 -10.24 -18.82 3.47
N SER A 464 -11.30 -18.83 4.28
CA SER A 464 -12.67 -18.68 3.80
C SER A 464 -13.57 -17.97 4.80
N HIS A 465 -14.49 -17.17 4.28
CA HIS A 465 -15.46 -16.39 5.04
C HIS A 465 -16.83 -16.41 4.35
N GLY A 466 -17.92 -16.50 5.12
CA GLY A 466 -19.30 -16.48 4.61
C GLY A 466 -19.97 -17.84 4.75
N ASP A 467 -20.74 -18.26 3.74
CA ASP A 467 -21.35 -19.60 3.75
C ASP A 467 -20.31 -20.66 3.35
N VAL A 468 -19.61 -21.18 4.35
CA VAL A 468 -18.48 -22.10 4.16
C VAL A 468 -18.91 -23.58 4.11
N ARG A 469 -20.21 -23.90 4.17
CA ARG A 469 -20.72 -25.28 4.22
C ARG A 469 -20.38 -26.07 2.96
N ASN A 470 -20.43 -25.41 1.80
CA ASN A 470 -20.17 -26.02 0.50
C ASN A 470 -18.67 -26.06 0.14
N ILE A 471 -17.79 -25.55 1.01
CA ILE A 471 -16.36 -25.49 0.74
C ILE A 471 -15.72 -26.88 0.94
N PRO A 472 -14.99 -27.40 -0.06
CA PRO A 472 -14.29 -28.68 0.06
C PRO A 472 -13.31 -28.69 1.24
N THR A 473 -13.04 -29.86 1.80
CA THR A 473 -12.07 -30.01 2.90
C THR A 473 -10.67 -29.60 2.44
N TYR A 474 -9.87 -29.01 3.33
CA TYR A 474 -8.49 -28.63 3.05
C TYR A 474 -7.71 -29.75 2.36
N ARG A 475 -7.73 -30.96 2.95
CA ARG A 475 -7.06 -32.15 2.41
C ARG A 475 -7.54 -32.54 1.00
N SER A 476 -8.80 -32.25 0.65
CA SER A 476 -9.30 -32.48 -0.71
C SER A 476 -8.76 -31.47 -1.71
N VAL A 477 -8.53 -30.23 -1.30
CA VAL A 477 -7.97 -29.17 -2.16
C VAL A 477 -6.46 -29.36 -2.29
N THR A 478 -5.74 -29.58 -1.19
CA THR A 478 -4.28 -29.82 -1.19
C THR A 478 -3.90 -31.01 -2.09
N ARG A 479 -4.70 -32.08 -2.08
CA ARG A 479 -4.47 -33.27 -2.93
C ARG A 479 -4.39 -32.93 -4.42
N ARG A 480 -5.12 -31.91 -4.89
CA ARG A 480 -5.13 -31.51 -6.30
C ARG A 480 -3.77 -30.96 -6.74
N PHE A 481 -3.13 -30.18 -5.88
CA PHE A 481 -1.80 -29.62 -6.16
C PHE A 481 -0.71 -30.71 -6.10
N HIS A 482 -0.78 -31.66 -5.15
CA HIS A 482 0.19 -32.75 -5.05
C HIS A 482 0.07 -33.80 -6.16
N SER A 483 -1.14 -34.21 -6.55
CA SER A 483 -1.36 -35.24 -7.58
C SER A 483 -0.88 -34.82 -8.97
N LEU A 484 -0.73 -33.52 -9.21
CA LEU A 484 -0.37 -32.95 -10.49
C LEU A 484 1.12 -32.57 -10.59
N LEU A 485 1.82 -32.44 -9.45
CA LEU A 485 3.29 -32.35 -9.39
C LEU A 485 3.96 -33.72 -9.56
N ASN A 486 3.32 -34.80 -9.11
CA ASN A 486 3.74 -36.19 -9.28
C ASN A 486 2.62 -37.02 -9.92
N PRO A 487 2.49 -37.04 -11.26
CA PRO A 487 1.49 -37.88 -11.90
C PRO A 487 1.79 -39.36 -11.56
N PRO A 488 0.79 -40.18 -11.21
CA PRO A 488 1.01 -41.59 -10.95
C PRO A 488 1.64 -42.23 -12.19
N VAL A 489 2.76 -42.94 -11.99
CA VAL A 489 3.38 -43.78 -13.02
C VAL A 489 2.29 -44.73 -13.52
N ARG A 490 1.83 -44.53 -14.76
CA ARG A 490 0.97 -45.51 -15.43
C ARG A 490 1.80 -46.78 -15.58
N VAL A 491 1.60 -47.74 -14.69
CA VAL A 491 1.98 -49.13 -14.94
C VAL A 491 1.08 -49.58 -16.08
N LEU A 492 1.64 -49.60 -17.29
CA LEU A 492 1.01 -50.27 -18.43
C LEU A 492 1.00 -51.76 -18.09
N SER A 493 -0.18 -52.30 -17.79
CA SER A 493 -0.44 -53.74 -17.77
C SER A 493 -0.79 -54.22 -19.16
#